data_AF-A0A8T6C8T9-F1
#
_entry.id   AF-A0A8T6C8T9-F1
#
_cell.length_a   1.000
_cell.length_b   1.000
_cell.length_c   1.000
_cell.angle_alpha   90.00
_cell.angle_beta   90.00
_cell.angle_gamma   90.00
#
_symmetry.space_group_name_H-M   'P 1'
#
loop_
_entity.id
_entity.type
_entity.pdbx_description
1 polymer ?
#
loop_
_entity_poly.entity_id
_entity_poly.type
_entity_poly.pdbx_seq_one_letter_code
_entity_poly.pdbx_strand_id
1 'polypeptide(L)'
;MSIFRPLVSVSPKQKSGVSATRRQLCQSLVAGAALVGPGLLPLNASASADLDLSSDRDLLRALVKMRGSLDSGLVIGWLRAKRFAVSQGRIEPLCGFLAAVFSRFRQVSEELFEAIVLEITHYTDFETGALLDRLAMPFAGHTVEVPAFRFGPASTRYAVRLDEEDEFEPEPDSTQGAFSPAASILMTKSIHRERIHAGSLYLRHEEHGRVRPRDSDLPGMFYKESTVWSAPLDEVLDPNLTRVDARVNYSAMTSWRPWMHMGDIPGQTASNGFGARARSVADLPDDFLRYTRELHPDVVEDPEAVLDMFEG
;
A
#
# COMPACT_ATOMS: atom_id res chain seq x y z
N MET A 1 13.98 -64.34 15.13
CA MET A 1 13.03 -65.30 14.54
C MET A 1 12.41 -64.62 13.32
N SER A 2 12.48 -65.31 12.17
CA SER A 2 11.99 -64.93 10.82
C SER A 2 10.57 -64.32 10.83
N ILE A 3 10.15 -63.53 9.82
CA ILE A 3 9.70 -64.04 8.50
C ILE A 3 9.61 -62.90 7.44
N PHE A 4 10.29 -63.14 6.32
CA PHE A 4 9.98 -62.88 4.88
C PHE A 4 9.68 -61.49 4.25
N ARG A 5 10.44 -61.27 3.16
CA ARG A 5 10.37 -60.33 2.00
C ARG A 5 9.13 -60.57 1.09
N PRO A 6 8.77 -59.77 0.04
CA PRO A 6 9.70 -59.11 -0.92
C PRO A 6 9.35 -57.71 -1.47
N LEU A 7 10.33 -57.20 -2.24
CA LEU A 7 10.39 -55.97 -3.04
C LEU A 7 9.50 -56.01 -4.30
N VAL A 8 9.07 -54.84 -4.78
CA VAL A 8 8.79 -54.59 -6.20
C VAL A 8 9.59 -53.39 -6.72
N SER A 9 10.19 -53.66 -7.88
CA SER A 9 11.04 -52.88 -8.78
C SER A 9 10.46 -51.53 -9.26
N VAL A 10 11.33 -50.54 -9.40
CA VAL A 10 11.08 -49.29 -10.14
C VAL A 10 12.17 -49.09 -11.19
N SER A 11 11.76 -48.84 -12.44
CA SER A 11 12.39 -48.04 -13.53
C SER A 11 12.29 -48.72 -14.91
N PRO A 12 12.43 -48.04 -16.08
CA PRO A 12 12.59 -46.59 -16.35
C PRO A 12 11.75 -46.00 -17.53
N LYS A 13 11.74 -44.65 -17.60
CA LYS A 13 11.65 -43.70 -18.74
C LYS A 13 11.03 -44.11 -20.09
N GLN A 14 10.15 -43.24 -20.60
CA GLN A 14 10.14 -42.87 -22.02
C GLN A 14 9.74 -41.40 -22.25
N LYS A 15 10.48 -40.73 -23.14
CA LYS A 15 10.31 -39.33 -23.60
C LYS A 15 9.33 -39.26 -24.77
N SER A 16 8.88 -38.01 -25.03
CA SER A 16 8.54 -37.37 -26.31
C SER A 16 7.07 -37.00 -26.47
N GLY A 17 6.84 -35.80 -27.04
CA GLY A 17 5.52 -35.38 -27.49
C GLY A 17 5.31 -33.88 -27.50
N VAL A 18 5.90 -33.20 -28.48
CA VAL A 18 5.47 -31.87 -28.96
C VAL A 18 3.98 -31.91 -29.31
N SER A 19 3.20 -30.91 -28.90
CA SER A 19 2.00 -30.50 -29.64
C SER A 19 1.56 -29.09 -29.23
N ALA A 20 1.93 -28.12 -30.05
CA ALA A 20 1.15 -26.92 -30.26
C ALA A 20 0.02 -27.25 -31.24
N THR A 21 -1.25 -26.96 -30.91
CA THR A 21 -2.35 -26.92 -31.90
C THR A 21 -3.51 -26.08 -31.32
N ARG A 22 -3.67 -24.84 -31.81
CA ARG A 22 -4.67 -24.36 -32.78
C ARG A 22 -6.16 -24.54 -32.40
N ARG A 23 -6.83 -23.40 -32.27
CA ARG A 23 -8.12 -23.04 -32.89
C ARG A 23 -8.03 -21.53 -33.13
N GLN A 24 -7.69 -20.99 -34.31
CA GLN A 24 -8.43 -20.97 -35.58
C GLN A 24 -9.94 -20.76 -35.41
N LEU A 25 -10.39 -19.52 -35.63
CA LEU A 25 -11.49 -19.27 -36.55
C LEU A 25 -11.40 -17.86 -37.19
N CYS A 26 -11.19 -17.90 -38.51
CA CYS A 26 -11.63 -16.97 -39.56
C CYS A 26 -11.22 -15.49 -39.55
N GLN A 27 -10.18 -15.20 -40.33
CA GLN A 27 -10.13 -14.03 -41.21
C GLN A 27 -10.84 -14.34 -42.55
N SER A 28 -11.18 -13.27 -43.27
CA SER A 28 -11.47 -13.10 -44.71
C SER A 28 -12.94 -12.94 -45.10
N LEU A 29 -13.34 -12.04 -46.02
CA LEU A 29 -12.75 -10.89 -46.74
C LEU A 29 -13.91 -10.20 -47.51
N VAL A 30 -13.81 -8.88 -47.70
CA VAL A 30 -14.14 -8.11 -48.93
C VAL A 30 -15.59 -7.78 -49.34
N ALA A 31 -15.84 -6.47 -49.24
CA ALA A 31 -16.45 -5.53 -50.21
C ALA A 31 -17.88 -5.72 -50.75
N GLY A 32 -18.68 -4.68 -50.50
CA GLY A 32 -19.80 -4.24 -51.33
C GLY A 32 -20.13 -2.80 -51.00
N ALA A 33 -19.82 -1.88 -51.93
CA ALA A 33 -20.10 -0.45 -51.81
C ALA A 33 -21.59 -0.14 -51.98
N ALA A 34 -22.12 0.79 -51.17
CA ALA A 34 -23.30 1.58 -51.51
C ALA A 34 -23.16 3.00 -50.95
N LEU A 35 -23.45 3.97 -51.82
CA LEU A 35 -23.29 5.41 -51.68
C LEU A 35 -24.46 6.07 -50.92
N VAL A 36 -24.09 7.02 -50.05
CA VAL A 36 -24.76 8.29 -49.70
C VAL A 36 -26.13 8.26 -49.00
N GLY A 37 -26.12 8.77 -47.76
CA GLY A 37 -27.21 9.54 -47.16
C GLY A 37 -26.63 10.62 -46.22
N PRO A 38 -26.95 11.92 -46.40
CA PRO A 38 -26.45 12.99 -45.55
C PRO A 38 -27.23 12.98 -44.24
N GLY A 39 -26.57 12.51 -43.19
CA GLY A 39 -27.13 12.44 -41.84
C GLY A 39 -26.00 12.38 -40.82
N LEU A 40 -25.02 13.28 -40.95
CA LEU A 40 -24.14 13.62 -39.83
C LEU A 40 -25.02 14.33 -38.78
N LEU A 41 -25.78 13.54 -38.02
CA LEU A 41 -26.01 13.91 -36.64
C LEU A 41 -24.60 14.04 -36.05
N PRO A 42 -24.25 15.17 -35.42
CA PRO A 42 -23.12 15.12 -34.52
C PRO A 42 -23.47 13.99 -33.55
N LEU A 43 -22.65 12.93 -33.55
CA LEU A 43 -22.40 12.21 -32.32
C LEU A 43 -21.90 13.32 -31.40
N ASN A 44 -22.83 13.92 -30.66
CA ASN A 44 -22.51 14.45 -29.36
C ASN A 44 -21.79 13.28 -28.72
N ALA A 45 -20.46 13.35 -28.69
CA ALA A 45 -19.70 12.67 -27.67
C ALA A 45 -20.37 13.14 -26.40
N SER A 46 -21.30 12.31 -25.90
CA SER A 46 -22.02 12.58 -24.68
C SER A 46 -20.95 12.96 -23.68
N ALA A 47 -21.15 14.13 -23.07
CA ALA A 47 -20.37 14.65 -21.98
C ALA A 47 -19.83 13.48 -21.17
N SER A 48 -18.51 13.42 -20.99
CA SER A 48 -17.89 12.48 -20.07
C SER A 48 -18.78 12.37 -18.86
N ALA A 49 -19.36 11.19 -18.63
CA ALA A 49 -20.19 11.00 -17.47
C ALA A 49 -19.33 11.29 -16.26
N ASP A 50 -19.70 12.32 -15.48
CA ASP A 50 -19.08 12.60 -14.19
C ASP A 50 -19.06 11.29 -13.37
N LEU A 51 -17.98 11.05 -12.62
CA LEU A 51 -17.87 9.84 -11.79
C LEU A 51 -19.09 9.72 -10.86
N ASP A 52 -19.81 8.60 -10.92
CA ASP A 52 -20.90 8.31 -9.99
C ASP A 52 -20.33 7.80 -8.68
N LEU A 53 -20.10 8.70 -7.72
CA LEU A 53 -19.55 8.36 -6.40
C LEU A 53 -20.48 7.48 -5.53
N SER A 54 -21.61 7.00 -6.05
CA SER A 54 -22.41 5.93 -5.43
C SER A 54 -22.09 4.53 -5.95
N SER A 55 -21.38 4.43 -7.09
CA SER A 55 -20.88 3.19 -7.67
C SER A 55 -19.50 2.83 -7.08
N ASP A 56 -19.30 1.55 -6.77
CA ASP A 56 -18.01 1.05 -6.25
C ASP A 56 -16.86 1.33 -7.23
N ARG A 57 -17.10 1.15 -8.53
CA ARG A 57 -16.11 1.40 -9.58
C ARG A 57 -15.60 2.84 -9.55
N ASP A 58 -16.53 3.78 -9.52
CA ASP A 58 -16.21 5.21 -9.63
C ASP A 58 -15.69 5.76 -8.29
N LEU A 59 -16.14 5.20 -7.16
CA LEU A 59 -15.58 5.48 -5.84
C LEU A 59 -14.12 5.00 -5.72
N LEU A 60 -13.80 3.81 -6.23
CA LEU A 60 -12.43 3.30 -6.29
C LEU A 60 -11.56 4.20 -7.17
N ARG A 61 -12.05 4.57 -8.36
CA ARG A 61 -11.34 5.51 -9.26
C ARG A 61 -11.09 6.86 -8.59
N ALA A 62 -12.06 7.39 -7.87
CA ALA A 62 -11.90 8.63 -7.11
C ALA A 62 -10.80 8.51 -6.04
N LEU A 63 -10.78 7.41 -5.27
CA LEU A 63 -9.69 7.17 -4.31
C LEU A 63 -8.34 7.08 -5.03
N VAL A 64 -8.25 6.34 -6.14
CA VAL A 64 -7.01 6.20 -6.89
C VAL A 64 -6.53 7.54 -7.44
N LYS A 65 -7.40 8.43 -7.91
CA LYS A 65 -7.00 9.80 -8.29
C LYS A 65 -6.40 10.60 -7.12
N MET A 66 -6.93 10.42 -5.91
CA MET A 66 -6.51 11.16 -4.72
C MET A 66 -5.23 10.60 -4.08
N ARG A 67 -5.13 9.26 -3.96
CA ARG A 67 -4.00 8.57 -3.30
C ARG A 67 -2.90 8.16 -4.29
N GLY A 68 -3.28 7.77 -5.49
CA GLY A 68 -2.45 7.16 -6.53
C GLY A 68 -2.50 7.92 -7.85
N SER A 69 -2.55 7.17 -8.95
CA SER A 69 -2.78 7.71 -10.30
C SER A 69 -3.54 6.67 -11.12
N LEU A 70 -4.35 7.15 -12.07
CA LEU A 70 -4.99 6.29 -13.08
C LEU A 70 -4.04 5.92 -14.23
N ASP A 71 -2.88 6.59 -14.31
CA ASP A 71 -1.76 6.23 -15.17
C ASP A 71 -0.65 5.52 -14.38
N SER A 72 0.36 5.02 -15.10
CA SER A 72 1.49 4.28 -14.52
C SER A 72 2.65 5.17 -14.08
N GLY A 73 2.43 6.46 -13.84
CA GLY A 73 3.48 7.37 -13.37
C GLY A 73 3.81 7.15 -11.89
N LEU A 74 5.02 7.56 -11.48
CA LEU A 74 5.40 7.62 -10.08
C LEU A 74 4.44 8.54 -9.30
N VAL A 75 3.96 8.04 -8.16
CA VAL A 75 3.16 8.77 -7.19
C VAL A 75 3.90 8.81 -5.87
N ILE A 76 4.00 10.02 -5.30
CA ILE A 76 4.67 10.26 -4.03
C ILE A 76 3.65 10.85 -3.05
N GLY A 77 3.49 10.19 -1.91
CA GLY A 77 2.74 10.69 -0.76
C GLY A 77 3.65 10.83 0.45
N TRP A 78 3.39 11.81 1.31
CA TRP A 78 4.08 11.93 2.58
C TRP A 78 3.11 12.22 3.71
N LEU A 79 3.49 11.86 4.94
CA LEU A 79 2.77 12.23 6.15
C LEU A 79 3.72 12.50 7.31
N ARG A 80 3.26 13.35 8.23
CA ARG A 80 3.87 13.58 9.54
C ARG A 80 2.84 13.25 10.61
N ALA A 81 3.28 12.51 11.62
CA ALA A 81 2.41 12.04 12.68
C ALA A 81 3.09 12.04 14.05
N LYS A 82 2.27 11.98 15.10
CA LYS A 82 2.69 11.71 16.47
C LYS A 82 2.14 10.35 16.89
N ARG A 83 2.95 9.61 17.64
CA ARG A 83 2.64 8.29 18.17
C ARG A 83 2.68 8.34 19.69
N PHE A 84 1.70 7.68 20.28
CA PHE A 84 1.48 7.55 21.70
C PHE A 84 1.51 6.07 22.07
N ALA A 85 2.06 5.76 23.23
CA ALA A 85 1.97 4.46 23.87
C ALA A 85 0.70 4.44 24.73
N VAL A 86 -0.18 3.46 24.50
CA VAL A 86 -1.44 3.30 25.23
C VAL A 86 -1.42 1.98 25.98
N SER A 87 -1.49 2.04 27.30
CA SER A 87 -1.51 0.85 28.16
C SER A 87 -2.40 1.09 29.38
N GLN A 88 -3.34 0.18 29.62
CA GLN A 88 -4.16 0.16 30.85
C GLN A 88 -4.78 1.52 31.25
N GLY A 89 -5.32 2.26 30.28
CA GLY A 89 -5.95 3.57 30.52
C GLY A 89 -4.98 4.75 30.63
N ARG A 90 -3.68 4.53 30.48
CA ARG A 90 -2.65 5.58 30.36
C ARG A 90 -2.26 5.79 28.91
N ILE A 91 -1.95 7.05 28.58
CA ILE A 91 -1.49 7.48 27.27
C ILE A 91 -0.23 8.31 27.49
N GLU A 92 0.89 7.86 26.94
CA GLU A 92 2.19 8.52 27.05
C GLU A 92 2.71 8.90 25.65
N PRO A 93 3.36 10.06 25.47
CA PRO A 93 4.11 10.36 24.25
C PRO A 93 5.14 9.26 23.96
N LEU A 94 5.22 8.79 22.72
CA LEU A 94 6.23 7.81 22.30
C LEU A 94 7.24 8.46 21.36
N CYS A 95 6.83 8.83 20.16
CA CYS A 95 7.69 9.47 19.16
C CYS A 95 6.86 10.23 18.12
N GLY A 96 7.50 11.12 17.37
CA GLY A 96 7.01 11.54 16.06
C GLY A 96 7.43 10.56 14.97
N PHE A 97 6.83 10.66 13.80
CA PHE A 97 7.38 10.05 12.60
C PHE A 97 7.02 10.82 11.34
N LEU A 98 7.87 10.66 10.33
CA LEU A 98 7.76 11.26 9.02
C LEU A 98 7.96 10.18 7.98
N ALA A 99 6.94 9.96 7.15
CA ALA A 99 6.93 8.88 6.18
C ALA A 99 6.73 9.42 4.77
N ALA A 100 7.31 8.74 3.80
CA ALA A 100 6.95 8.89 2.40
C ALA A 100 6.72 7.52 1.76
N VAL A 101 5.71 7.47 0.89
CA VAL A 101 5.37 6.31 0.07
C VAL A 101 5.58 6.69 -1.39
N PHE A 102 6.37 5.88 -2.08
CA PHE A 102 6.61 5.93 -3.51
C PHE A 102 5.86 4.76 -4.13
N SER A 103 5.08 5.02 -5.17
CA SER A 103 4.21 3.99 -5.71
C SER A 103 3.91 4.15 -7.19
N ARG A 104 3.58 3.03 -7.83
CA ARG A 104 3.09 2.98 -9.21
C ARG A 104 1.81 2.17 -9.23
N PHE A 105 0.74 2.75 -9.77
CA PHE A 105 -0.58 2.11 -9.83
C PHE A 105 -0.82 1.51 -11.21
N ARG A 106 -1.53 0.39 -11.22
CA ARG A 106 -1.98 -0.27 -12.43
C ARG A 106 -3.41 -0.76 -12.24
N GLN A 107 -4.26 -0.46 -13.21
CA GLN A 107 -5.61 -1.00 -13.22
C GLN A 107 -5.57 -2.49 -13.61
N VAL A 108 -6.19 -3.34 -12.80
CA VAL A 108 -6.31 -4.78 -13.06
C VAL A 108 -7.69 -5.11 -13.63
N SER A 109 -8.74 -4.49 -13.09
CA SER A 109 -10.11 -4.57 -13.59
C SER A 109 -10.87 -3.27 -13.29
N GLU A 110 -12.16 -3.18 -13.62
CA GLU A 110 -12.99 -2.03 -13.21
C GLU A 110 -13.09 -1.87 -11.69
N GLU A 111 -12.97 -2.96 -10.94
CA GLU A 111 -13.17 -3.00 -9.48
C GLU A 111 -11.88 -3.23 -8.69
N LEU A 112 -10.72 -3.28 -9.36
CA LEU A 112 -9.45 -3.61 -8.73
C LEU A 112 -8.29 -2.81 -9.33
N PHE A 113 -7.55 -2.14 -8.45
CA PHE A 113 -6.23 -1.60 -8.74
C PHE A 113 -5.18 -2.36 -7.95
N GLU A 114 -4.01 -2.48 -8.53
CA GLU A 114 -2.80 -2.94 -7.88
C GLU A 114 -1.80 -1.79 -7.86
N ALA A 115 -0.98 -1.71 -6.82
CA ALA A 115 0.13 -0.80 -6.77
C ALA A 115 1.37 -1.50 -6.24
N ILE A 116 2.52 -1.14 -6.79
CA ILE A 116 3.81 -1.45 -6.17
C ILE A 116 4.13 -0.27 -5.27
N VAL A 117 4.50 -0.54 -4.02
CA VAL A 117 4.74 0.47 -3.00
C VAL A 117 6.09 0.28 -2.33
N LEU A 118 6.82 1.38 -2.17
CA LEU A 118 8.01 1.50 -1.32
C LEU A 118 7.70 2.55 -0.26
N GLU A 119 7.87 2.20 1.01
CA GLU A 119 7.66 3.09 2.14
C GLU A 119 8.95 3.28 2.94
N ILE A 120 9.27 4.54 3.22
CA ILE A 120 10.33 4.94 4.14
C ILE A 120 9.70 5.72 5.29
N THR A 121 10.03 5.35 6.52
CA THR A 121 9.57 6.06 7.72
C THR A 121 10.74 6.38 8.65
N HIS A 122 10.84 7.64 9.03
CA HIS A 122 11.81 8.13 10.02
C HIS A 122 11.12 8.40 11.35
N TYR A 123 11.57 7.74 12.40
CA TYR A 123 11.12 7.99 13.77
C TYR A 123 11.87 9.18 14.35
N THR A 124 11.13 10.09 14.98
CA THR A 124 11.65 11.37 15.45
C THR A 124 11.27 11.62 16.90
N ASP A 125 12.04 12.46 17.55
CA ASP A 125 11.76 12.94 18.90
C ASP A 125 10.37 13.59 18.94
N PHE A 126 9.66 13.34 20.04
CA PHE A 126 8.26 13.71 20.16
C PHE A 126 8.04 15.23 20.16
N GLU A 127 9.00 16.04 20.64
CA GLU A 127 8.84 17.49 20.69
C GLU A 127 9.63 18.17 19.57
N THR A 128 10.90 17.82 19.42
CA THR A 128 11.85 18.54 18.55
C THR A 128 11.82 18.10 17.09
N GLY A 129 11.36 16.88 16.81
CA GLY A 129 11.41 16.31 15.46
C GLY A 129 12.81 15.87 14.98
N ALA A 130 13.79 15.82 15.88
CA ALA A 130 15.10 15.24 15.59
C ALA A 130 14.99 13.74 15.32
N LEU A 131 15.78 13.19 14.39
CA LEU A 131 15.83 11.75 14.14
C LEU A 131 16.29 11.01 15.40
N LEU A 132 15.64 9.89 15.70
CA LEU A 132 15.98 9.04 16.84
C LEU A 132 16.85 7.87 16.41
N ASP A 133 17.96 7.67 17.13
CA ASP A 133 18.75 6.43 17.15
C ASP A 133 18.32 5.52 18.32
N ARG A 134 17.85 6.12 19.41
CA ARG A 134 17.43 5.47 20.65
C ARG A 134 16.13 6.07 21.16
N LEU A 135 15.31 5.25 21.80
CA LEU A 135 14.03 5.65 22.36
C LEU A 135 13.80 5.03 23.73
N ALA A 136 13.47 5.86 24.73
CA ALA A 136 13.00 5.38 26.02
C ALA A 136 11.57 4.86 25.87
N MET A 137 11.35 3.59 26.19
CA MET A 137 10.04 2.96 26.04
C MET A 137 9.16 3.24 27.26
N PRO A 138 8.01 3.92 27.10
CA PRO A 138 7.06 4.08 28.17
C PRO A 138 6.64 2.72 28.74
N PHE A 139 6.36 2.68 30.04
CA PHE A 139 5.94 1.49 30.80
C PHE A 139 7.00 0.39 30.99
N ALA A 140 7.95 0.22 30.07
CA ALA A 140 8.96 -0.83 30.14
C ALA A 140 10.22 -0.42 30.93
N GLY A 141 10.50 0.88 31.05
CA GLY A 141 11.60 1.40 31.87
C GLY A 141 13.01 1.18 31.28
N HIS A 142 13.09 0.76 30.02
CA HIS A 142 14.34 0.58 29.28
C HIS A 142 14.39 1.52 28.06
N THR A 143 15.56 1.58 27.43
CA THR A 143 15.79 2.33 26.19
C THR A 143 16.20 1.34 25.11
N VAL A 144 15.56 1.44 23.95
CA VAL A 144 15.77 0.57 22.80
C VAL A 144 16.43 1.33 21.66
N GLU A 145 17.09 0.61 20.76
CA GLU A 145 17.53 1.18 19.48
C GLU A 145 16.34 1.29 18.53
N VAL A 146 16.35 2.32 17.71
CA VAL A 146 15.29 2.60 16.74
C VAL A 146 15.74 2.11 15.37
N PRO A 147 15.17 1.01 14.85
CA PRO A 147 15.54 0.51 13.53
C PRO A 147 15.05 1.46 12.44
N ALA A 148 15.86 1.63 11.38
CA ALA A 148 15.43 2.32 10.17
C ALA A 148 14.24 1.56 9.55
N PHE A 149 13.17 2.25 9.18
CA PHE A 149 12.00 1.61 8.55
C PHE A 149 12.07 1.78 7.03
N ARG A 150 12.16 0.63 6.35
CA ARG A 150 12.00 0.49 4.91
C ARG A 150 11.12 -0.72 4.64
N PHE A 151 10.06 -0.51 3.88
CA PHE A 151 9.16 -1.59 3.47
C PHE A 151 8.94 -1.54 1.96
N GLY A 152 9.07 -2.70 1.33
CA GLY A 152 8.96 -2.84 -0.11
C GLY A 152 10.26 -2.52 -0.88
N PRO A 153 10.20 -2.55 -2.22
CA PRO A 153 8.97 -2.57 -3.01
C PRO A 153 8.12 -3.84 -2.82
N ALA A 154 6.81 -3.69 -2.68
CA ALA A 154 5.87 -4.79 -2.53
C ALA A 154 4.54 -4.48 -3.25
N SER A 155 3.83 -5.51 -3.70
CA SER A 155 2.49 -5.35 -4.28
C SER A 155 1.42 -5.17 -3.20
N THR A 156 0.48 -4.28 -3.44
CA THR A 156 -0.73 -4.10 -2.64
C THR A 156 -1.92 -3.82 -3.54
N ARG A 157 -3.10 -4.27 -3.12
CA ARG A 157 -4.34 -4.15 -3.90
C ARG A 157 -5.34 -3.19 -3.25
N TYR A 158 -6.13 -2.56 -4.11
CA TYR A 158 -7.18 -1.60 -3.75
C TYR A 158 -8.49 -1.97 -4.44
N ALA A 159 -9.53 -2.18 -3.64
CA ALA A 159 -10.92 -2.29 -4.06
C ALA A 159 -11.82 -1.67 -2.97
N VAL A 160 -13.08 -1.37 -3.28
CA VAL A 160 -14.00 -0.73 -2.30
C VAL A 160 -14.24 -1.60 -1.07
N ARG A 161 -14.23 -2.93 -1.25
CA ARG A 161 -14.28 -3.93 -0.18
C ARG A 161 -13.32 -5.04 -0.59
N LEU A 162 -12.30 -5.29 0.22
CA LEU A 162 -11.29 -6.30 -0.07
C LEU A 162 -10.88 -7.00 1.20
N ASP A 163 -11.11 -8.31 1.25
CA ASP A 163 -10.50 -9.20 2.22
C ASP A 163 -9.41 -10.00 1.50
N GLU A 164 -8.22 -10.05 2.08
CA GLU A 164 -7.09 -10.75 1.51
C GLU A 164 -6.24 -11.44 2.57
N GLU A 165 -5.62 -12.54 2.17
CA GLU A 165 -4.62 -13.25 2.94
C GLU A 165 -3.28 -13.12 2.21
N ASP A 166 -2.22 -12.94 2.98
CA ASP A 166 -0.86 -12.83 2.49
C ASP A 166 0.12 -13.50 3.46
N GLU A 167 1.32 -13.81 2.97
CA GLU A 167 2.43 -14.31 3.77
C GLU A 167 3.55 -13.27 3.76
N PHE A 168 4.01 -12.93 4.95
CA PHE A 168 5.14 -12.05 5.12
C PHE A 168 6.36 -12.83 5.59
N GLU A 169 7.50 -12.57 4.94
CA GLU A 169 8.82 -13.04 5.32
C GLU A 169 9.74 -11.81 5.36
N PRO A 170 10.33 -11.47 6.51
CA PRO A 170 11.35 -10.44 6.57
C PRO A 170 12.52 -10.78 5.66
N GLU A 171 12.94 -9.83 4.84
CA GLU A 171 14.16 -10.00 4.05
C GLU A 171 15.38 -10.23 4.95
N PRO A 172 16.24 -11.22 4.64
CA PRO A 172 17.51 -11.41 5.33
C PRO A 172 18.35 -10.11 5.29
N ASP A 173 19.09 -9.86 6.36
CA ASP A 173 19.97 -8.69 6.51
C ASP A 173 19.25 -7.31 6.38
N SER A 174 17.92 -7.29 6.53
CA SER A 174 17.10 -6.08 6.59
C SER A 174 16.62 -5.77 8.01
N THR A 175 16.02 -4.59 8.20
CA THR A 175 15.35 -4.20 9.46
C THR A 175 13.91 -4.68 9.56
N GLN A 176 13.36 -5.34 8.53
CA GLN A 176 11.95 -5.68 8.46
C GLN A 176 11.49 -6.56 9.63
N GLY A 177 12.34 -7.50 10.06
CA GLY A 177 12.08 -8.41 11.19
C GLY A 177 11.90 -7.68 12.53
N ALA A 178 12.42 -6.45 12.63
CA ALA A 178 12.23 -5.60 13.80
C ALA A 178 10.78 -5.09 13.91
N PHE A 179 10.02 -5.06 12.81
CA PHE A 179 8.64 -4.54 12.75
C PHE A 179 7.58 -5.64 12.69
N SER A 180 7.90 -6.79 12.10
CA SER A 180 7.03 -7.96 12.10
C SER A 180 7.87 -9.24 11.96
N PRO A 181 7.55 -10.31 12.68
CA PRO A 181 8.12 -11.63 12.38
C PRO A 181 7.53 -12.18 11.07
N ALA A 182 8.10 -13.27 10.58
CA ALA A 182 7.49 -14.09 9.54
C ALA A 182 6.10 -14.55 9.99
N ALA A 183 5.08 -14.30 9.16
CA ALA A 183 3.69 -14.39 9.60
C ALA A 183 2.73 -14.54 8.41
N SER A 184 1.57 -15.17 8.69
CA SER A 184 0.40 -15.02 7.84
C SER A 184 -0.34 -13.73 8.23
N ILE A 185 -0.85 -13.03 7.23
CA ILE A 185 -1.54 -11.74 7.38
C ILE A 185 -2.94 -11.89 6.80
N LEU A 186 -3.95 -11.60 7.59
CA LEU A 186 -5.31 -11.36 7.10
C LEU A 186 -5.56 -9.85 7.10
N MET A 187 -5.89 -9.29 5.95
CA MET A 187 -6.12 -7.86 5.77
C MET A 187 -7.55 -7.61 5.25
N THR A 188 -8.26 -6.73 5.92
CA THR A 188 -9.56 -6.20 5.46
C THR A 188 -9.40 -4.73 5.12
N LYS A 189 -9.74 -4.35 3.89
CA LYS A 189 -9.70 -2.98 3.38
C LYS A 189 -11.08 -2.53 2.93
N SER A 190 -11.38 -1.25 3.13
CA SER A 190 -12.62 -0.65 2.63
C SER A 190 -12.52 0.83 2.31
N ILE A 191 -13.29 1.27 1.33
CA ILE A 191 -13.36 2.66 0.88
C ILE A 191 -14.77 3.19 1.14
N HIS A 192 -14.87 4.33 1.81
CA HIS A 192 -16.14 4.97 2.13
C HIS A 192 -16.16 6.41 1.65
N ARG A 193 -17.28 6.81 1.04
CA ARG A 193 -17.56 8.22 0.80
C ARG A 193 -18.05 8.85 2.10
N GLU A 194 -17.22 9.67 2.72
CA GLU A 194 -17.56 10.31 3.99
C GLU A 194 -18.51 11.49 3.78
N ARG A 195 -18.07 12.44 2.94
CA ARG A 195 -18.77 13.71 2.79
C ARG A 195 -18.36 14.44 1.53
N ILE A 196 -19.29 15.21 0.98
CA ILE A 196 -18.98 16.34 0.09
C ILE A 196 -19.32 17.60 0.87
N HIS A 197 -18.36 18.51 1.00
CA HIS A 197 -18.57 19.76 1.72
C HIS A 197 -17.72 20.88 1.15
N ALA A 198 -18.34 22.05 0.92
CA ALA A 198 -17.68 23.26 0.43
C ALA A 198 -16.79 23.01 -0.82
N GLY A 199 -17.32 22.27 -1.80
CA GLY A 199 -16.60 21.96 -3.05
C GLY A 199 -15.48 20.93 -2.91
N SER A 200 -15.31 20.30 -1.75
CA SER A 200 -14.31 19.24 -1.54
C SER A 200 -14.98 17.88 -1.33
N LEU A 201 -14.35 16.84 -1.89
CA LEU A 201 -14.67 15.43 -1.63
C LEU A 201 -13.81 14.92 -0.48
N TYR A 202 -14.43 14.16 0.43
CA TYR A 202 -13.76 13.44 1.52
C TYR A 202 -14.03 11.94 1.37
N LEU A 203 -12.96 11.16 1.21
CA LEU A 203 -13.00 9.70 1.15
C LEU A 203 -12.23 9.11 2.32
N ARG A 204 -12.75 8.06 2.93
CA ARG A 204 -12.06 7.29 3.95
C ARG A 204 -11.57 5.98 3.35
N HIS A 205 -10.31 5.66 3.60
CA HIS A 205 -9.74 4.34 3.34
C HIS A 205 -9.37 3.71 4.68
N GLU A 206 -9.97 2.55 4.95
CA GLU A 206 -9.79 1.76 6.17
C GLU A 206 -9.00 0.51 5.85
N GLU A 207 -7.98 0.21 6.65
CA GLU A 207 -7.23 -1.04 6.58
C GLU A 207 -7.20 -1.67 7.98
N HIS A 208 -7.35 -2.99 8.06
CA HIS A 208 -7.24 -3.75 9.30
C HIS A 208 -6.55 -5.09 9.05
N GLY A 209 -5.30 -5.16 9.52
CA GLY A 209 -4.47 -6.35 9.46
C GLY A 209 -4.50 -7.12 10.78
N ARG A 210 -4.65 -8.44 10.68
CA ARG A 210 -4.36 -9.42 11.73
C ARG A 210 -3.16 -10.23 11.30
N VAL A 211 -2.10 -10.16 12.09
CA VAL A 211 -0.83 -10.83 11.83
C VAL A 211 -0.74 -12.01 12.79
N ARG A 212 -0.56 -13.21 12.23
CA ARG A 212 -0.35 -14.44 12.97
C ARG A 212 1.08 -14.91 12.70
N PRO A 213 2.01 -14.71 13.64
CA PRO A 213 3.38 -15.20 13.51
C PRO A 213 3.40 -16.70 13.21
N ARG A 214 4.37 -17.14 12.39
CA ARG A 214 4.57 -18.57 12.12
C ARG A 214 5.15 -19.29 13.34
N ASP A 215 5.99 -18.59 14.10
CA ASP A 215 6.40 -19.03 15.43
C ASP A 215 5.22 -18.86 16.41
N SER A 216 4.68 -19.99 16.87
CA SER A 216 3.51 -20.01 17.76
C SER A 216 3.78 -19.45 19.16
N ASP A 217 5.05 -19.29 19.54
CA ASP A 217 5.43 -18.73 20.84
C ASP A 217 5.37 -17.19 20.82
N LEU A 218 5.29 -16.57 19.63
CA LEU A 218 5.13 -15.12 19.48
C LEU A 218 3.66 -14.70 19.54
N PRO A 219 3.33 -13.56 20.19
CA PRO A 219 1.96 -13.08 20.26
C PRO A 219 1.45 -12.62 18.89
N GLY A 220 0.17 -12.86 18.62
CA GLY A 220 -0.51 -12.28 17.46
C GLY A 220 -0.49 -10.75 17.49
N MET A 221 -0.33 -10.12 16.33
CA MET A 221 -0.27 -8.67 16.20
C MET A 221 -1.45 -8.14 15.37
N PHE A 222 -1.73 -6.85 15.50
CA PHE A 222 -2.69 -6.16 14.64
C PHE A 222 -2.15 -4.82 14.14
N TYR A 223 -2.72 -4.41 13.02
CA TYR A 223 -2.55 -3.09 12.42
C TYR A 223 -3.94 -2.57 12.05
N LYS A 224 -4.28 -1.36 12.47
CA LYS A 224 -5.51 -0.69 12.06
C LYS A 224 -5.14 0.70 11.59
N GLU A 225 -5.44 1.02 10.34
CA GLU A 225 -5.26 2.36 9.77
C GLU A 225 -6.60 2.89 9.28
N SER A 226 -6.81 4.17 9.52
CA SER A 226 -7.89 4.98 8.95
C SER A 226 -7.27 6.22 8.34
N THR A 227 -7.41 6.38 7.03
CA THR A 227 -7.01 7.61 6.33
C THR A 227 -8.22 8.31 5.76
N VAL A 228 -8.26 9.64 5.90
CA VAL A 228 -9.27 10.49 5.26
C VAL A 228 -8.58 11.38 4.25
N TRP A 229 -8.86 11.13 2.98
CA TRP A 229 -8.35 11.88 1.85
C TRP A 229 -9.31 13.01 1.49
N SER A 230 -8.77 14.18 1.14
CA SER A 230 -9.55 15.33 0.70
C SER A 230 -8.93 16.02 -0.52
N ALA A 231 -9.76 16.35 -1.50
CA ALA A 231 -9.39 17.07 -2.73
C ALA A 231 -10.58 17.86 -3.29
N PRO A 232 -10.36 18.85 -4.18
CA PRO A 232 -11.45 19.55 -4.89
C PRO A 232 -12.34 18.56 -5.66
N LEU A 233 -13.65 18.68 -5.50
CA LEU A 233 -14.62 17.76 -6.08
C LEU A 233 -14.58 17.80 -7.61
N ASP A 234 -14.53 19.00 -8.18
CA ASP A 234 -14.46 19.23 -9.62
C ASP A 234 -13.22 18.58 -10.25
N GLU A 235 -12.05 18.71 -9.63
CA GLU A 235 -10.83 18.03 -10.09
C GLU A 235 -10.95 16.50 -10.00
N VAL A 236 -11.54 15.96 -8.93
CA VAL A 236 -11.71 14.50 -8.80
C VAL A 236 -12.66 13.97 -9.88
N LEU A 237 -13.74 14.71 -10.17
CA LEU A 237 -14.72 14.32 -11.18
C LEU A 237 -14.21 14.54 -12.62
N ASP A 238 -13.23 15.42 -12.84
CA ASP A 238 -12.70 15.73 -14.18
C ASP A 238 -12.09 14.48 -14.84
N PRO A 239 -12.67 13.96 -15.94
CA PRO A 239 -12.17 12.77 -16.64
C PRO A 239 -10.77 12.93 -17.25
N ASN A 240 -10.32 14.17 -17.47
CA ASN A 240 -9.02 14.45 -18.09
C ASN A 240 -7.88 14.41 -17.07
N LEU A 241 -8.19 14.42 -15.78
CA LEU A 241 -7.20 14.30 -14.71
C LEU A 241 -7.04 12.84 -14.31
N THR A 242 -5.83 12.32 -14.48
CA THR A 242 -5.46 10.97 -14.01
C THR A 242 -5.20 10.93 -12.51
N ARG A 243 -4.95 12.09 -11.89
CA ARG A 243 -4.61 12.26 -10.49
C ARG A 243 -4.85 13.70 -10.05
N VAL A 244 -5.05 13.94 -8.75
CA VAL A 244 -5.32 15.28 -8.19
C VAL A 244 -4.43 15.61 -7.00
N ASP A 245 -4.27 16.89 -6.67
CA ASP A 245 -3.59 17.27 -5.43
C ASP A 245 -4.52 16.97 -4.25
N ALA A 246 -4.10 16.06 -3.37
CA ALA A 246 -4.90 15.62 -2.24
C ALA A 246 -4.12 15.74 -0.93
N ARG A 247 -4.88 16.01 0.14
CA ARG A 247 -4.40 15.95 1.53
C ARG A 247 -4.89 14.67 2.17
N VAL A 248 -4.15 14.18 3.17
CA VAL A 248 -4.56 13.04 3.98
C VAL A 248 -4.52 13.40 5.46
N ASN A 249 -5.56 13.00 6.19
CA ASN A 249 -5.50 12.87 7.64
C ASN A 249 -5.32 11.40 7.95
N TYR A 250 -4.39 11.10 8.85
CA TYR A 250 -3.97 9.76 9.17
C TYR A 250 -4.30 9.44 10.62
N SER A 251 -4.74 8.22 10.89
CA SER A 251 -4.82 7.66 12.24
C SER A 251 -4.55 6.17 12.18
N ALA A 252 -3.75 5.66 13.11
CA ALA A 252 -3.49 4.24 13.19
C ALA A 252 -3.33 3.76 14.63
N MET A 253 -3.72 2.50 14.85
CA MET A 253 -3.48 1.76 16.08
C MET A 253 -2.73 0.49 15.72
N THR A 254 -1.65 0.17 16.44
CA THR A 254 -0.86 -1.02 16.16
C THR A 254 -0.48 -1.72 17.45
N SER A 255 -0.41 -3.05 17.44
CA SER A 255 0.31 -3.77 18.50
C SER A 255 1.71 -3.19 18.71
N TRP A 256 2.31 -3.45 19.87
CA TRP A 256 3.74 -3.27 20.05
C TRP A 256 4.50 -3.98 18.93
N ARG A 257 5.51 -3.31 18.38
CA ARG A 257 6.38 -3.88 17.37
C ARG A 257 7.55 -4.61 18.05
N PRO A 258 8.11 -5.68 17.46
CA PRO A 258 9.19 -6.45 18.08
C PRO A 258 10.35 -5.58 18.61
N TRP A 259 10.79 -4.58 17.85
CA TRP A 259 11.88 -3.66 18.22
C TRP A 259 11.60 -2.83 19.49
N MET A 260 10.33 -2.69 19.87
CA MET A 260 9.94 -1.93 21.06
C MET A 260 10.23 -2.69 22.36
N HIS A 261 10.54 -4.00 22.28
CA HIS A 261 10.90 -4.85 23.42
C HIS A 261 9.93 -4.74 24.61
N MET A 262 8.63 -4.68 24.34
CA MET A 262 7.60 -4.48 25.36
C MET A 262 7.27 -5.74 26.17
N GLY A 263 7.75 -6.92 25.73
CA GLY A 263 7.42 -8.20 26.36
C GLY A 263 5.91 -8.40 26.52
N ASP A 264 5.49 -8.81 27.71
CA ASP A 264 4.08 -9.07 28.03
C ASP A 264 3.30 -7.82 28.47
N ILE A 265 3.89 -6.62 28.38
CA ILE A 265 3.20 -5.39 28.79
C ILE A 265 1.97 -5.18 27.90
N PRO A 266 0.75 -5.19 28.45
CA PRO A 266 -0.44 -5.05 27.63
C PRO A 266 -0.52 -3.63 27.05
N GLY A 267 -0.90 -3.51 25.79
CA GLY A 267 -1.15 -2.22 25.18
C GLY A 267 -0.91 -2.21 23.68
N GLN A 268 -0.89 -1.00 23.14
CA GLN A 268 -0.69 -0.73 21.74
C GLN A 268 -0.11 0.67 21.55
N THR A 269 0.31 0.97 20.33
CA THR A 269 0.50 2.35 19.92
C THR A 269 -0.78 2.90 19.30
N ALA A 270 -0.99 4.20 19.47
CA ALA A 270 -1.98 4.98 18.74
C ALA A 270 -1.27 6.17 18.11
N SER A 271 -1.64 6.53 16.89
CA SER A 271 -1.02 7.64 16.18
C SER A 271 -2.03 8.40 15.35
N ASN A 272 -1.76 9.68 15.16
CA ASN A 272 -2.49 10.53 14.23
C ASN A 272 -1.54 11.53 13.58
N GLY A 273 -1.95 12.02 12.42
CA GLY A 273 -1.12 12.91 11.63
C GLY A 273 -1.83 13.45 10.40
N PHE A 274 -1.06 14.14 9.59
CA PHE A 274 -1.51 14.70 8.33
C PHE A 274 -0.43 14.57 7.28
N GLY A 275 -0.84 14.68 6.03
CA GLY A 275 0.04 14.55 4.88
C GLY A 275 -0.57 15.12 3.62
N ALA A 276 0.16 14.96 2.53
CA ALA A 276 -0.28 15.33 1.20
C ALA A 276 0.46 14.52 0.14
N ARG A 277 0.01 14.65 -1.10
CA ARG A 277 0.82 14.24 -2.24
C ARG A 277 1.96 15.23 -2.47
N ALA A 278 3.10 14.70 -2.87
CA ALA A 278 4.21 15.47 -3.41
C ALA A 278 4.21 15.32 -4.95
N ARG A 279 4.56 16.39 -5.67
CA ARG A 279 4.60 16.39 -7.14
C ARG A 279 5.93 15.82 -7.65
N SER A 280 6.97 15.89 -6.84
CA SER A 280 8.30 15.36 -7.10
C SER A 280 9.00 15.03 -5.78
N VAL A 281 10.13 14.32 -5.85
CA VAL A 281 10.98 14.06 -4.67
C VAL A 281 11.39 15.37 -3.98
N ALA A 282 11.64 16.43 -4.75
CA ALA A 282 12.03 17.73 -4.22
C ALA A 282 10.93 18.44 -3.40
N ASP A 283 9.66 18.03 -3.55
CA ASP A 283 8.53 18.58 -2.79
C ASP A 283 8.28 17.85 -1.47
N LEU A 284 9.09 16.83 -1.15
CA LEU A 284 9.05 16.16 0.14
C LEU A 284 9.60 17.09 1.25
N PRO A 285 9.17 16.91 2.51
CA PRO A 285 9.68 17.70 3.63
C PRO A 285 11.21 17.67 3.74
N ASP A 286 11.83 18.83 4.01
CA ASP A 286 13.29 18.96 4.04
C ASP A 286 13.98 18.01 5.02
N ASP A 287 13.34 17.79 6.18
CA ASP A 287 13.82 16.85 7.19
C ASP A 287 13.72 15.40 6.71
N PHE A 288 12.65 15.02 6.01
CA PHE A 288 12.56 13.72 5.35
C PHE A 288 13.72 13.53 4.37
N LEU A 289 13.92 14.50 3.46
CA LEU A 289 14.98 14.41 2.46
C LEU A 289 16.36 14.33 3.08
N ARG A 290 16.62 15.05 4.17
CA ARG A 290 17.88 14.97 4.90
C ARG A 290 18.11 13.57 5.49
N TYR A 291 17.14 13.02 6.21
CA TYR A 291 17.28 11.70 6.83
C TYR A 291 17.34 10.58 5.80
N THR A 292 16.56 10.66 4.73
CA THR A 292 16.57 9.64 3.67
C THR A 292 17.89 9.64 2.91
N ARG A 293 18.54 10.80 2.66
CA ARG A 293 19.89 10.82 2.07
C ARG A 293 20.94 10.12 2.93
N GLU A 294 20.77 10.14 4.26
CA GLU A 294 21.69 9.50 5.20
C GLU A 294 21.46 7.98 5.29
N LEU A 295 20.19 7.55 5.35
CA LEU A 295 19.83 6.16 5.65
C LEU A 295 19.46 5.32 4.42
N HIS A 296 18.92 5.95 3.37
CA HIS A 296 18.39 5.31 2.17
C HIS A 296 18.67 6.17 0.92
N PRO A 297 19.95 6.46 0.60
CA PRO A 297 20.32 7.39 -0.47
C PRO A 297 19.74 7.00 -1.83
N ASP A 298 19.64 5.70 -2.10
CA ASP A 298 19.06 5.13 -3.32
C ASP A 298 17.63 5.63 -3.59
N VAL A 299 16.83 5.86 -2.54
CA VAL A 299 15.44 6.31 -2.66
C VAL A 299 15.33 7.77 -3.07
N VAL A 300 16.29 8.61 -2.66
CA VAL A 300 16.29 10.03 -3.06
C VAL A 300 16.92 10.20 -4.44
N GLU A 301 17.89 9.35 -4.78
CA GLU A 301 18.58 9.37 -6.06
C GLU A 301 17.67 8.92 -7.21
N ASP A 302 17.03 7.76 -7.08
CA ASP A 302 16.15 7.21 -8.12
C ASP A 302 15.09 6.26 -7.53
N PRO A 303 13.96 6.80 -7.01
CA PRO A 303 12.90 5.97 -6.47
C PRO A 303 12.22 5.10 -7.53
N GLU A 304 12.26 5.48 -8.82
CA GLU A 304 11.69 4.67 -9.89
C GLU A 304 12.53 3.43 -10.13
N ALA A 305 13.85 3.55 -10.18
CA ALA A 305 14.75 2.40 -10.28
C ALA A 305 14.55 1.42 -9.11
N VAL A 306 14.30 1.92 -7.90
CA VAL A 306 13.99 1.05 -6.75
C VAL A 306 12.70 0.27 -6.97
N LEU A 307 11.64 0.91 -7.47
CA LEU A 307 10.37 0.23 -7.78
C LEU A 307 10.54 -0.78 -8.93
N ASP A 308 11.32 -0.46 -9.95
CA ASP A 308 11.53 -1.31 -11.14
C ASP A 308 12.24 -2.64 -10.79
N MET A 309 13.04 -2.68 -9.72
CA MET A 309 13.65 -3.93 -9.24
C MET A 309 12.64 -5.00 -8.85
N PHE A 310 11.39 -4.63 -8.54
CA PHE A 310 10.32 -5.57 -8.22
C PHE A 310 9.54 -6.03 -9.46
N GLU A 311 9.59 -5.25 -10.54
CA GLU A 311 8.91 -5.58 -11.80
C GLU A 311 9.76 -6.46 -12.73
N GLY A 312 11.08 -6.51 -12.52
CA GLY A 312 12.06 -7.28 -13.31
C GLY A 312 12.33 -8.69 -12.81
#